data_AF-A0A933ZNY8-F1
#
_entry.id   AF-A0A933ZNY8-F1
#
_cell.length_a   1.000
_cell.length_b   1.000
_cell.length_c   1.000
_cell.angle_alpha   90.00
_cell.angle_beta   90.00
_cell.angle_gamma   90.00
#
_symmetry.space_group_name_H-M   'P 1'
#
loop_
_entity.id
_entity.type
_entity.pdbx_description
1 polymer ?
#
loop_
_entity_poly.entity_id
_entity_poly.type
_entity_poly.pdbx_seq_one_letter_code
_entity_poly.pdbx_strand_id
1 'polypeptide(L)'
;MAKPKIATASLAGCFGCHMSVLDIDDRILKLIELVEFDKSPVDDIKKFTGRCAVGLIEGGCCNQENVKVLREFREHCDVLVSVGDCAIMGGLPAMRNAMPLKECLDEAYRNGPTVHNPSGKIPADPELPLLLDKVYPCSA
;
A
#
# COMPACT_ATOMS: atom_id res chain seq x y z
N MET A 1 8.49 -1.89 31.13
CA MET A 1 7.73 -0.99 30.23
C MET A 1 7.09 -1.84 29.15
N ALA A 2 5.90 -1.50 28.68
CA ALA A 2 5.31 -2.18 27.52
C ALA A 2 6.17 -1.90 26.28
N LYS A 3 6.32 -2.89 25.38
CA LYS A 3 7.05 -2.71 24.12
C LYS A 3 6.32 -1.69 23.24
N PRO A 4 7.02 -0.81 22.51
CA PRO A 4 6.39 0.05 21.53
C PRO A 4 5.76 -0.78 20.41
N LYS A 5 4.59 -0.34 19.93
CA LYS A 5 3.87 -0.98 18.83
C LYS A 5 4.27 -0.39 17.47
N ILE A 6 4.45 -1.25 16.48
CA ILE A 6 4.70 -0.88 15.08
C ILE A 6 3.60 -1.47 14.20
N ALA A 7 3.04 -0.66 13.31
CA ALA A 7 2.11 -1.12 12.28
C ALA A 7 2.74 -0.95 10.89
N THR A 8 2.34 -1.77 9.92
CA THR A 8 2.84 -1.62 8.54
C THR A 8 1.72 -1.76 7.51
N ALA A 9 1.83 -1.05 6.39
CA ALA A 9 0.89 -1.15 5.29
C ALA A 9 1.60 -1.16 3.93
N SER A 10 1.05 -1.93 3.00
CA SER A 10 1.39 -1.87 1.58
C SER A 10 0.21 -1.28 0.81
N LEU A 11 0.40 -0.10 0.23
CA LEU A 11 -0.58 0.59 -0.60
C LEU A 11 -0.36 0.25 -2.09
N ALA A 12 -0.22 1.23 -2.98
CA ALA A 12 0.21 1.03 -4.36
C ALA A 12 1.72 0.76 -4.43
N GLY A 13 2.13 -0.40 -3.92
CA GLY A 13 3.51 -0.91 -3.89
C GLY A 13 3.61 -2.31 -4.47
N CYS A 14 4.83 -2.84 -4.51
CA CYS A 14 5.12 -4.19 -5.02
C CYS A 14 5.40 -5.21 -3.91
N PHE A 15 5.24 -4.81 -2.64
CA PHE A 15 5.62 -5.56 -1.44
C PHE A 15 7.13 -5.71 -1.21
N GLY A 16 7.95 -5.10 -2.07
CA GLY A 16 9.41 -5.20 -2.02
C GLY A 16 10.02 -4.53 -0.80
N CYS A 17 9.42 -3.46 -0.26
CA CYS A 17 9.95 -2.84 0.96
C CYS A 17 9.67 -3.71 2.18
N HIS A 18 8.53 -4.41 2.25
CA HIS A 18 8.29 -5.42 3.26
C HIS A 18 9.29 -6.59 3.15
N MET A 19 9.60 -7.05 1.93
CA MET A 19 10.66 -8.07 1.75
C MET A 19 12.02 -7.57 2.23
N SER A 20 12.38 -6.32 1.91
CA SER A 20 13.62 -5.71 2.43
C SER A 20 13.64 -5.58 3.96
N VAL A 21 12.48 -5.45 4.62
CA VAL A 21 12.39 -5.52 6.08
C VAL A 21 12.64 -6.95 6.57
N LEU A 22 12.16 -7.97 5.87
CA LEU A 22 12.44 -9.38 6.20
C LEU A 22 13.88 -9.79 5.89
N ASP A 23 14.54 -9.15 4.93
CA ASP A 23 15.97 -9.30 4.59
C ASP A 23 16.91 -8.80 5.70
N ILE A 24 16.39 -8.40 6.87
CA ILE A 24 17.24 -8.26 8.06
C ILE A 24 17.62 -9.63 8.66
N ASP A 25 17.08 -10.72 8.11
CA ASP A 25 17.36 -12.11 8.43
C ASP A 25 17.07 -12.43 9.91
N ASP A 26 18.01 -13.07 10.60
CA ASP A 26 17.94 -13.46 12.00
C ASP A 26 17.70 -12.28 12.96
N ARG A 27 18.00 -11.04 12.52
CA ARG A 27 17.72 -9.83 13.31
C ARG A 27 16.22 -9.58 13.49
N ILE A 28 15.34 -10.21 12.71
CA ILE A 28 13.90 -10.14 12.95
C ILE A 28 13.52 -10.74 14.32
N LEU A 29 14.25 -11.78 14.75
CA LEU A 29 14.06 -12.40 16.07
C LEU A 29 14.45 -11.44 17.19
N LYS A 30 15.48 -10.62 16.98
CA LYS A 30 15.86 -9.55 17.91
C LYS A 30 14.87 -8.40 17.87
N LEU A 31 14.32 -8.07 16.70
CA LEU A 31 13.35 -6.98 16.56
C LEU A 31 12.07 -7.27 17.36
N ILE A 32 11.53 -8.49 17.28
CA ILE A 32 10.32 -8.88 18.01
C ILE A 32 10.52 -8.93 19.54
N GLU A 33 11.77 -8.99 20.01
CA GLU A 33 12.10 -8.80 21.43
C GLU A 33 11.98 -7.33 21.86
N LEU A 34 12.12 -6.38 20.93
CA LEU A 34 12.11 -4.94 21.18
C LEU A 34 10.75 -4.28 20.94
N VAL A 35 9.96 -4.79 19.99
CA VAL A 35 8.69 -4.18 19.55
C VAL A 35 7.56 -5.22 19.50
N GLU A 36 6.32 -4.73 19.47
CA GLU A 36 5.15 -5.53 19.11
C GLU A 36 4.63 -5.08 17.75
N PHE A 37 4.21 -6.02 16.91
CA PHE A 37 3.53 -5.69 15.66
C PHE A 37 2.03 -5.60 15.89
N ASP A 38 1.46 -4.48 15.49
CA ASP A 38 0.02 -4.29 15.28
C ASP A 38 -0.29 -4.52 13.79
N LYS A 39 -1.44 -4.06 13.29
CA LYS A 39 -1.91 -4.22 11.91
C LYS A 39 -0.79 -4.24 10.87
N SER A 40 -0.60 -5.39 10.23
CA SER A 40 0.39 -5.61 9.18
C SER A 40 -0.15 -6.53 8.08
N PRO A 41 0.24 -6.37 6.81
CA PRO A 41 -0.11 -7.33 5.75
C PRO A 41 0.48 -8.73 5.95
N VAL A 42 1.48 -8.91 6.84
CA VAL A 42 2.06 -10.22 7.16
C VAL A 42 1.46 -10.87 8.40
N ASP A 43 0.42 -10.30 8.98
CA ASP A 43 -0.32 -10.86 10.11
C ASP A 43 -1.85 -10.90 9.90
N ASP A 44 -2.55 -11.38 10.93
CA ASP A 44 -4.00 -11.54 10.91
C ASP A 44 -4.78 -10.35 11.53
N ILE A 45 -4.10 -9.28 11.94
CA ILE A 45 -4.70 -8.13 12.58
C ILE A 45 -5.29 -7.19 11.52
N LYS A 46 -6.62 -7.23 11.34
CA LYS A 46 -7.30 -6.45 10.28
C LYS A 46 -7.62 -5.00 10.66
N LYS A 47 -7.62 -4.68 11.96
CA LYS A 47 -7.90 -3.36 12.54
C LYS A 47 -6.87 -3.04 13.60
N PHE A 48 -6.55 -1.76 13.77
CA PHE A 48 -5.65 -1.32 14.83
C PHE A 48 -6.13 -1.81 16.21
N THR A 49 -5.24 -2.46 16.97
CA THR A 49 -5.57 -2.91 18.34
C THR A 49 -5.29 -1.84 19.38
N GLY A 50 -4.57 -0.79 19.00
CA GLY A 50 -4.29 0.38 19.81
C GLY A 50 -3.43 1.39 19.07
N ARG A 51 -2.97 2.41 19.80
CA ARG A 51 -2.08 3.43 19.25
C ARG A 51 -0.67 2.86 19.03
N CYS A 52 -0.10 3.14 17.87
CA CYS A 52 1.22 2.67 17.45
C CYS A 52 2.26 3.79 17.58
N ALA A 53 3.45 3.45 18.04
CA ALA A 53 4.56 4.40 18.09
C ALA A 53 5.04 4.75 16.67
N VAL A 54 5.08 3.76 15.77
CA VAL A 54 5.53 3.93 14.39
C VAL A 54 4.60 3.20 13.42
N GLY A 55 4.23 3.88 12.34
CA GLY A 55 3.59 3.28 11.17
C GLY A 55 4.53 3.31 9.96
N LEU A 56 4.80 2.16 9.36
CA LEU A 56 5.62 2.04 8.16
C LEU A 56 4.72 1.87 6.92
N ILE A 57 4.79 2.83 6.00
CA ILE A 57 3.95 2.83 4.80
C ILE A 57 4.80 2.58 3.56
N GLU A 58 4.59 1.46 2.92
CA GLU A 58 5.06 1.19 1.56
C GLU A 58 3.98 1.55 0.54
N GLY A 59 4.40 2.03 -0.63
CA GLY A 59 3.51 2.26 -1.77
C GLY A 59 2.84 3.64 -1.74
N GLY A 60 2.53 4.16 -2.92
CA GLY A 60 1.75 5.40 -3.07
C GLY A 60 0.25 5.16 -2.94
N CYS A 61 -0.57 6.16 -3.25
CA CYS A 61 -2.02 6.02 -3.34
C CYS A 61 -2.43 5.96 -4.81
N CYS A 62 -3.08 4.86 -5.24
CA CYS A 62 -3.62 4.72 -6.60
C CYS A 62 -5.14 4.55 -6.65
N ASN A 63 -5.79 4.29 -5.51
CA ASN A 63 -7.24 4.12 -5.38
C ASN A 63 -7.77 4.66 -4.04
N GLN A 64 -9.09 4.70 -3.89
CA GLN A 64 -9.76 5.22 -2.70
C GLN A 64 -9.43 4.45 -1.41
N GLU A 65 -9.28 3.12 -1.47
CA GLU A 65 -8.94 2.32 -0.28
C GLU A 65 -7.52 2.63 0.20
N ASN A 66 -6.56 2.88 -0.70
CA ASN A 66 -5.21 3.30 -0.30
C ASN A 66 -5.25 4.61 0.51
N VAL A 67 -6.04 5.58 0.06
CA VAL A 67 -6.20 6.87 0.76
C VAL A 67 -6.81 6.67 2.14
N LYS A 68 -7.83 5.82 2.23
CA LYS A 68 -8.49 5.49 3.50
C LYS A 68 -7.53 4.80 4.47
N VAL A 69 -6.79 3.80 4.02
CA VAL A 69 -5.78 3.09 4.84
C VAL A 69 -4.68 4.07 5.28
N LEU A 70 -4.17 4.92 4.39
CA LEU A 70 -3.15 5.91 4.75
C LEU A 70 -3.64 6.89 5.83
N ARG A 71 -4.89 7.35 5.73
CA ARG A 71 -5.52 8.20 6.76
C ARG A 71 -5.71 7.45 8.07
N GLU A 72 -6.17 6.20 8.04
CA GLU A 72 -6.30 5.35 9.22
C GLU A 72 -4.94 5.23 9.95
N PHE A 73 -3.86 4.98 9.21
CA PHE A 73 -2.51 4.93 9.77
C PHE A 73 -2.05 6.26 10.35
N ARG A 74 -2.35 7.38 9.68
CA ARG A 74 -2.03 8.73 10.18
C ARG A 74 -2.75 9.08 11.49
N GLU A 75 -3.95 8.54 11.70
CA GLU A 75 -4.73 8.72 12.93
C GLU A 75 -4.23 7.85 14.09
N HIS A 76 -3.69 6.65 13.79
CA HIS A 76 -3.33 5.65 14.80
C HIS A 76 -1.84 5.58 15.13
N CYS A 77 -0.97 6.26 14.37
CA CYS A 77 0.48 6.24 14.55
C CYS A 77 1.05 7.60 15.01
N ASP A 78 1.92 7.60 16.01
CA ASP A 78 2.61 8.82 16.48
C ASP A 78 3.61 9.33 15.43
N VAL A 79 4.39 8.42 14.87
CA VAL A 79 5.31 8.66 13.76
C VAL A 79 4.87 7.85 12.56
N LEU A 80 4.75 8.50 11.40
CA LEU A 80 4.44 7.85 10.13
C LEU A 80 5.65 7.98 9.19
N VAL A 81 6.10 6.86 8.63
CA VAL A 81 7.30 6.79 7.80
C VAL A 81 6.92 6.29 6.41
N SER A 82 7.22 7.06 5.38
CA SER A 82 7.17 6.60 3.98
C SER A 82 8.40 5.74 3.69
N VAL A 83 8.16 4.47 3.37
CA VAL A 83 9.21 3.47 3.10
C VAL A 83 9.22 3.15 1.61
N GLY A 84 10.34 3.49 0.97
CA GLY A 84 10.59 3.18 -0.43
C GLY A 84 10.07 4.23 -1.43
N ASP A 85 10.56 4.12 -2.66
CA ASP A 85 10.36 5.12 -3.72
C ASP A 85 8.88 5.32 -4.07
N CYS A 86 8.09 4.25 -4.07
CA CYS A 86 6.65 4.33 -4.32
C CYS A 86 5.92 5.22 -3.29
N ALA A 87 6.27 5.11 -2.00
CA ALA A 87 5.65 5.92 -0.96
C ALA A 87 6.14 7.38 -0.99
N ILE A 88 7.41 7.60 -1.36
CA ILE A 88 8.06 8.93 -1.31
C ILE A 88 7.74 9.76 -2.55
N MET A 89 7.79 9.17 -3.75
CA MET A 89 7.68 9.89 -5.03
C MET A 89 6.63 9.29 -5.99
N GLY A 90 5.90 8.25 -5.57
CA GLY A 90 4.92 7.54 -6.39
C GLY A 90 5.50 6.35 -7.18
N GLY A 91 6.83 6.33 -7.38
CA GLY A 91 7.58 5.20 -7.94
C GLY A 91 7.11 4.73 -9.32
N LEU A 92 7.35 3.45 -9.62
CA LEU A 92 6.97 2.85 -10.90
C LEU A 92 5.45 2.96 -11.21
N PRO A 93 4.53 2.77 -10.24
CA PRO A 93 3.10 2.95 -10.51
C PRO A 93 2.74 4.36 -11.02
N ALA A 94 3.46 5.40 -10.57
CA ALA A 94 3.23 6.77 -11.02
C ALA A 94 3.63 7.04 -12.48
N MET A 95 4.31 6.11 -13.16
CA MET A 95 4.53 6.21 -14.61
C MET A 95 3.21 6.26 -15.40
N ARG A 96 2.14 5.64 -14.88
CA ARG A 96 0.81 5.71 -15.53
C ARG A 96 0.27 7.14 -15.59
N ASN A 97 0.77 8.07 -14.77
CA ASN A 97 0.31 9.45 -14.73
C ASN A 97 0.61 10.23 -16.02
N ALA A 98 1.49 9.71 -16.88
CA ALA A 98 1.78 10.27 -18.20
C ALA A 98 0.70 9.92 -19.24
N MET A 99 -0.24 9.03 -18.91
CA MET A 99 -1.30 8.56 -19.81
C MET A 99 -2.69 8.75 -19.17
N PRO A 100 -3.76 8.92 -19.96
CA PRO A 100 -5.12 8.92 -19.41
C PRO A 100 -5.45 7.59 -18.74
N LEU A 101 -6.03 7.63 -17.54
CA LEU A 101 -6.42 6.42 -16.79
C LEU A 101 -7.31 5.47 -17.61
N LYS A 102 -8.18 6.02 -18.46
CA LYS A 102 -9.04 5.24 -19.36
C LYS A 102 -8.22 4.37 -20.31
N GLU A 103 -7.11 4.88 -20.86
CA GLU A 103 -6.25 4.11 -21.76
C GLU A 103 -5.58 2.96 -21.03
N CYS A 104 -5.12 3.17 -19.78
CA CYS A 104 -4.58 2.09 -18.96
C CYS A 104 -5.59 0.96 -18.73
N LEU A 105 -6.85 1.30 -18.43
CA LEU A 105 -7.92 0.33 -18.21
C LEU A 105 -8.36 -0.37 -19.50
N ASP A 106 -8.45 0.36 -20.61
CA ASP A 106 -8.79 -0.21 -21.91
C ASP A 106 -7.71 -1.20 -22.36
N GLU A 107 -6.43 -0.88 -22.19
CA GLU A 107 -5.34 -1.80 -22.50
C GLU A 107 -5.39 -3.06 -21.63
N ALA A 108 -5.54 -2.89 -20.31
CA ALA A 108 -5.54 -4.00 -19.36
C ALA A 108 -6.73 -4.96 -19.53
N TYR A 109 -7.91 -4.47 -19.91
CA TYR A 109 -9.15 -5.25 -19.88
C TYR A 109 -9.87 -5.40 -21.23
N ARG A 110 -9.37 -4.80 -22.32
CA ARG A 110 -9.99 -4.91 -23.66
C ARG A 110 -8.99 -5.14 -24.78
N ASN A 111 -7.99 -4.26 -24.91
CA ASN A 111 -7.15 -4.19 -26.10
C ASN A 111 -5.90 -5.08 -26.02
N GLY A 112 -5.54 -5.52 -24.81
CA GLY A 112 -4.39 -6.40 -24.62
C GLY A 112 -4.47 -7.67 -25.48
N PRO A 113 -3.36 -8.12 -26.07
CA PRO A 113 -3.35 -9.14 -27.13
C PRO A 113 -3.87 -10.51 -26.68
N THR A 114 -3.86 -10.77 -25.38
CA THR A 114 -4.31 -12.03 -24.77
C THR A 114 -5.64 -11.90 -24.02
N VAL A 115 -6.28 -10.73 -24.06
CA VAL A 115 -7.51 -10.48 -23.32
C VAL A 115 -8.70 -11.14 -24.01
N HIS A 116 -9.36 -12.06 -23.29
CA HIS A 116 -10.67 -12.60 -23.69
C HIS A 116 -11.77 -11.85 -22.92
N ASN A 117 -12.41 -10.86 -23.54
CA ASN A 117 -13.52 -10.11 -22.95
C ASN A 117 -14.65 -9.82 -23.98
N PRO A 118 -15.50 -10.80 -24.32
CA PRO A 118 -16.57 -10.65 -25.29
C PRO A 118 -17.59 -9.56 -24.93
N SER A 119 -17.72 -9.26 -23.63
CA SER A 119 -18.63 -8.23 -23.14
C SER A 119 -18.11 -6.81 -23.34
N GLY A 120 -16.79 -6.65 -23.54
CA GLY A 120 -16.13 -5.35 -23.63
C GLY A 120 -16.27 -4.49 -22.38
N LYS A 121 -16.58 -5.05 -21.21
CA LYS A 121 -16.77 -4.27 -19.97
C LYS A 121 -15.47 -4.15 -19.20
N ILE A 122 -15.21 -2.96 -18.66
CA ILE A 122 -14.19 -2.75 -17.63
C ILE A 122 -14.81 -3.14 -16.28
N PRO A 123 -14.06 -3.80 -15.37
CA PRO A 123 -14.55 -4.10 -14.02
C PRO A 123 -15.01 -2.83 -13.30
N ALA A 124 -16.25 -2.83 -12.81
CA ALA A 124 -16.89 -1.68 -12.17
C ALA A 124 -17.88 -2.11 -11.07
N ASP A 125 -17.67 -3.29 -10.47
CA ASP A 125 -18.44 -3.74 -9.32
C ASP A 125 -18.24 -2.77 -8.14
N PRO A 126 -19.29 -2.42 -7.36
CA PRO A 126 -19.17 -1.54 -6.19
C PRO A 126 -18.12 -1.98 -5.15
N GLU A 127 -17.78 -3.28 -5.09
CA GLU A 127 -16.72 -3.80 -4.21
C GLU A 127 -15.30 -3.40 -4.68
N LEU A 128 -15.13 -2.98 -5.94
CA LEU A 128 -13.84 -2.52 -6.46
C LEU A 128 -13.60 -1.06 -6.06
N PRO A 129 -12.48 -0.74 -5.40
CA PRO A 129 -12.20 0.64 -5.02
C PRO A 129 -11.99 1.49 -6.28
N LEU A 130 -12.58 2.68 -6.30
CA LEU A 130 -12.39 3.61 -7.41
C LEU A 130 -10.90 4.00 -7.49
N LEU A 131 -10.34 3.92 -8.69
CA LEU A 131 -9.00 4.41 -8.96
C LEU A 131 -8.99 5.94 -8.85
N LEU A 132 -7.88 6.47 -8.34
CA LEU A 132 -7.59 7.90 -8.40
C LEU A 132 -7.19 8.28 -9.82
N ASP A 133 -7.39 9.56 -10.17
CA ASP A 133 -7.01 10.10 -11.48
C ASP A 133 -5.52 9.86 -11.77
N LYS A 134 -4.68 10.08 -10.75
CA LYS A 134 -3.24 9.83 -10.76
C LYS A 134 -2.82 8.98 -9.56
N VAL A 135 -1.63 8.41 -9.63
CA VAL A 135 -0.93 7.89 -8.45
C VAL A 135 -0.25 9.06 -7.75
N TYR A 136 -0.39 9.12 -6.43
CA TYR A 136 0.20 10.16 -5.59
C TYR A 136 1.18 9.54 -4.57
N PRO A 137 2.29 10.23 -4.23
CA PRO A 137 3.08 9.86 -3.07
C PRO A 137 2.28 10.05 -1.77
N CYS A 138 2.74 9.45 -0.68
CA CYS A 138 2.03 9.51 0.61
C CYS A 138 1.97 10.92 1.21
N SER A 139 2.84 11.83 0.79
CA SER A 139 2.94 13.21 1.28
C SER A 139 2.16 14.24 0.45
N ALA A 140 1.52 13.81 -0.64
CA ALA A 140 0.77 14.69 -1.55
C ALA A 140 -0.52 15.25 -0.94
#